data_AF-A0A8H8XDD1-F1
#
_entry.id   AF-A0A8H8XDD1-F1
#
_cell.length_a   1.000
_cell.length_b   1.000
_cell.length_c   1.000
_cell.angle_alpha   90.00
_cell.angle_beta   90.00
_cell.angle_gamma   90.00
#
_symmetry.space_group_name_H-M   'P 1'
#
loop_
_entity.id
_entity.type
_entity.pdbx_description
1 polymer ?
#
loop_
_entity_poly.entity_id
_entity_poly.type
_entity_poly.pdbx_seq_one_letter_code
_entity_poly.pdbx_strand_id
1 'polypeptide(L)'
;MKEQFEVIEIENQTMKLKVNRSSGCHSCEARSGCGTGILANYFEQYTLFNKPLQSGATVGDFITLEISSNELFYRAFQLYMLPLLALFAGGMLGNMLYPALEGVQILLAFVGFFASLLLTKYFVK
;
A
#
# COMPACT_ATOMS: atom_id res chain seq x y z
N MET A 1 -8.13 -6.42 9.64
CA MET A 1 -7.85 -5.54 10.80
C MET A 1 -9.11 -4.77 11.14
N LYS A 2 -9.41 -4.56 12.42
CA LYS A 2 -10.56 -3.78 12.88
C LYS A 2 -10.07 -2.39 13.26
N GLU A 3 -10.53 -1.37 12.56
CA GLU A 3 -10.21 0.03 12.88
C GLU A 3 -11.50 0.79 13.21
N GLN A 4 -11.40 1.77 14.11
CA GLN A 4 -12.53 2.58 14.58
C GLN A 4 -12.56 3.91 13.82
N PHE A 5 -13.73 4.24 13.27
CA PHE A 5 -13.96 5.41 12.43
C PHE A 5 -15.07 6.26 13.05
N GLU A 6 -14.92 7.57 13.05
CA GLU A 6 -15.95 8.50 13.51
C GLU A 6 -16.78 9.01 12.32
N VAL A 7 -18.11 8.97 12.42
CA VAL A 7 -19.01 9.53 11.41
C VAL A 7 -19.09 11.04 11.59
N ILE A 8 -18.48 11.79 10.68
CA ILE A 8 -18.47 13.27 10.77
C ILE A 8 -19.63 13.90 9.99
N GLU A 9 -20.13 13.23 8.96
CA GLU A 9 -21.16 13.78 8.08
C GLU A 9 -21.91 12.67 7.33
N ILE A 10 -23.20 12.88 7.06
CA ILE A 10 -24.04 11.99 6.27
C ILE A 10 -24.72 12.83 5.18
N GLU A 11 -24.42 12.54 3.92
CA GLU A 11 -24.92 13.30 2.76
C GLU A 11 -25.35 12.32 1.66
N ASN A 12 -26.60 12.41 1.18
CA ASN A 12 -27.13 11.61 0.06
C ASN A 12 -26.84 10.09 0.10
N GLN A 13 -27.13 9.43 1.24
CA GLN A 13 -26.83 7.99 1.47
C GLN A 13 -25.34 7.64 1.49
N THR A 14 -24.47 8.62 1.67
CA THR A 14 -23.02 8.44 1.85
C THR A 14 -22.61 8.98 3.21
N MET A 15 -21.86 8.19 3.96
CA MET A 15 -21.25 8.61 5.23
C MET A 15 -19.80 9.01 4.96
N LYS A 16 -19.41 10.20 5.44
CA LYS A 16 -18.02 10.63 5.54
C LYS A 16 -17.48 10.13 6.88
N LEU A 17 -16.49 9.26 6.80
CA LEU A 17 -15.82 8.66 7.95
C LEU A 17 -14.45 9.29 8.13
N LYS A 18 -14.16 9.76 9.34
CA LYS A 18 -12.85 10.26 9.74
C LYS A 18 -12.04 9.12 10.36
N VAL A 19 -10.88 8.82 9.76
CA VAL A 19 -9.88 7.94 10.39
C VAL A 19 -8.95 8.76 11.25
N ASN A 20 -8.89 8.42 12.53
CA ASN A 20 -7.81 8.88 13.39
C ASN A 20 -6.61 7.92 13.25
N ARG A 21 -5.63 8.27 12.42
CA ARG A 21 -4.40 7.46 12.18
C ARG A 21 -3.41 7.52 13.36
N SER A 22 -3.89 7.65 14.58
CA SER A 22 -3.04 7.78 15.77
C SER A 22 -2.44 6.44 16.23
N SER A 23 -2.98 5.29 15.84
CA SER A 23 -2.55 4.01 16.45
C SER A 23 -1.19 3.48 15.97
N GLY A 24 -0.80 3.71 14.71
CA GLY A 24 0.37 3.03 14.11
C GLY A 24 1.75 3.59 14.50
N CYS A 25 1.85 4.89 14.75
CA CYS A 25 3.13 5.55 15.07
C CYS A 25 3.29 5.91 16.55
N HIS A 26 2.21 5.87 17.35
CA HIS A 26 2.27 6.25 18.77
C HIS A 26 3.10 5.31 19.63
N SER A 27 3.21 4.04 19.24
CA SER A 27 3.97 2.99 19.94
C SER A 27 5.38 2.76 19.36
N CYS A 28 5.82 3.56 18.40
CA CYS A 28 7.15 3.41 17.80
C CYS A 28 8.21 4.24 18.55
N GLU A 29 9.14 3.57 19.23
CA GLU A 29 10.24 4.16 20.00
C GLU A 29 11.16 5.07 19.15
N ALA A 30 11.19 4.88 17.82
CA ALA A 30 11.98 5.65 16.86
C ALA A 30 11.31 6.95 16.37
N ARG A 31 10.20 7.39 17.00
CA ARG A 31 9.43 8.58 16.60
C ARG A 31 10.25 9.87 16.54
N SER A 32 11.28 9.98 17.38
CA SER A 32 12.18 11.13 17.46
C SER A 32 13.23 11.17 16.34
N GLY A 33 13.45 10.07 15.61
CA GLY A 33 14.44 9.97 14.52
C GLY A 33 13.85 9.68 13.14
N CYS A 34 12.59 9.25 13.07
CA CYS A 34 11.93 8.99 11.79
C CYS A 34 11.36 10.32 11.24
N GLY A 35 12.01 10.91 10.24
CA GLY A 35 11.61 12.22 9.68
C GLY A 35 10.14 12.29 9.24
N THR A 36 9.52 11.15 8.91
CA THR A 36 8.08 11.03 8.60
C THR A 36 7.19 11.28 9.82
N GLY A 37 7.62 10.97 11.04
CA GLY A 37 6.89 11.25 12.29
C GLY A 37 6.89 12.73 12.68
N ILE A 38 7.96 13.46 12.37
CA ILE A 38 8.08 14.91 12.63
C ILE A 38 7.19 15.69 11.64
N LEU A 39 7.20 15.31 10.36
CA LEU A 39 6.35 15.90 9.33
C LEU A 39 4.85 15.57 9.54
N ALA A 40 4.54 14.36 10.01
CA ALA A 40 3.17 13.95 10.31
C ALA A 40 2.53 14.70 11.49
N ASN A 41 3.31 15.28 12.41
CA ASN A 41 2.78 16.14 13.46
C ASN A 41 2.38 17.53 12.93
N TYR A 42 2.95 17.96 11.80
CA TYR A 42 2.66 19.28 11.21
C TYR A 42 1.51 19.23 10.20
N PHE A 43 1.29 18.08 9.57
CA PHE A 43 0.11 17.83 8.73
C PHE A 43 -0.90 16.98 9.50
N GLU A 44 -2.01 17.58 9.92
CA GLU A 44 -3.20 16.83 10.35
C GLU A 44 -3.75 16.00 9.18
N GLN A 45 -3.16 14.83 8.93
CA GLN A 45 -3.59 13.92 7.86
C GLN A 45 -4.75 13.05 8.35
N TYR A 46 -5.93 13.66 8.50
CA TYR A 46 -7.16 12.88 8.55
C TYR A 46 -7.48 12.42 7.12
N THR A 47 -7.57 11.10 6.93
CA THR A 47 -8.07 10.55 5.67
C THR A 47 -9.58 10.42 5.77
N LEU A 48 -10.29 11.05 4.84
CA LEU A 48 -11.74 10.93 4.73
C LEU A 48 -12.07 9.74 3.84
N PHE A 49 -12.92 8.85 4.33
CA PHE A 49 -13.44 7.74 3.55
C PHE A 49 -14.94 7.92 3.33
N ASN A 50 -15.36 7.80 2.07
CA ASN A 50 -16.78 7.80 1.73
C ASN A 50 -17.26 6.35 1.66
N LYS A 51 -18.29 6.00 2.43
CA LYS A 51 -18.91 4.67 2.40
C LYS A 51 -20.43 4.81 2.33
N PRO A 52 -21.16 3.90 1.65
CA PRO A 52 -22.62 3.92 1.67
C PRO A 52 -23.16 3.84 3.10
N LEU A 53 -24.26 4.57 3.34
CA LEU A 53 -24.96 4.65 4.61
C LEU A 53 -25.34 3.26 5.11
N GLN A 54 -24.88 2.91 6.31
CA GLN A 54 -25.34 1.73 7.01
C GLN A 54 -26.59 2.08 7.82
N SER A 55 -27.59 1.20 7.78
CA SER A 55 -28.86 1.38 8.46
C SER A 55 -28.64 1.59 9.97
N GLY A 56 -29.02 2.75 10.48
CA GLY A 56 -28.94 3.09 11.91
C GLY A 56 -27.71 3.89 12.36
N ALA A 57 -26.81 4.27 11.45
CA ALA A 57 -25.67 5.13 11.80
C ALA A 57 -26.07 6.60 11.93
N THR A 58 -25.65 7.26 13.01
CA THR A 58 -25.86 8.69 13.27
C THR A 58 -24.55 9.46 13.26
N VAL A 59 -24.61 10.78 13.01
CA VAL A 59 -23.43 11.65 13.09
C VAL A 59 -22.91 11.65 14.53
N GLY A 60 -21.62 11.39 14.72
CA GLY A 60 -20.98 11.21 16.03
C GLY A 60 -20.84 9.76 16.48
N ASP A 61 -21.39 8.78 15.74
CA ASP A 61 -21.17 7.36 16.06
C ASP A 61 -19.76 6.90 15.67
N PHE A 62 -19.24 5.97 16.46
CA PHE A 62 -18.01 5.25 16.15
C PHE A 62 -18.33 3.90 15.51
N ILE A 63 -17.95 3.73 14.24
CA ILE A 63 -18.16 2.49 13.49
C ILE A 63 -16.83 1.74 13.40
N THR A 64 -16.83 0.46 13.77
CA THR A 64 -15.67 -0.41 13.54
C THR A 64 -15.78 -1.02 12.15
N LEU A 65 -14.85 -0.67 11.26
CA LEU A 65 -14.76 -1.33 9.95
C LEU A 65 -13.70 -2.41 10.01
N GLU A 66 -14.10 -3.61 9.55
CA GLU A 66 -13.15 -4.67 9.25
C GLU A 66 -12.62 -4.44 7.83
N ILE A 67 -11.38 -3.96 7.75
CA ILE A 67 -10.66 -3.94 6.48
C ILE A 67 -10.14 -5.37 6.28
N SER A 68 -10.57 -6.01 5.19
CA SER A 68 -10.03 -7.28 4.74
C SER A 68 -8.53 -7.11 4.45
N SER A 69 -7.70 -7.55 5.38
CA SER A 69 -6.23 -7.37 5.30
C SER A 69 -5.59 -8.21 4.19
N ASN A 70 -6.33 -9.17 3.63
CA ASN A 70 -5.82 -10.06 2.59
C ASN A 70 -5.49 -9.33 1.29
N GLU A 71 -6.28 -8.33 0.90
CA GLU A 71 -5.99 -7.58 -0.33
C GLU A 71 -4.74 -6.73 -0.18
N LEU A 72 -4.55 -6.10 0.97
CA LEU A 72 -3.34 -5.32 1.25
C LEU A 72 -2.08 -6.19 1.23
N PHE A 73 -2.17 -7.37 1.85
CA PHE A 73 -1.05 -8.32 1.88
C PHE A 73 -0.74 -8.86 0.48
N TYR A 74 -1.75 -9.25 -0.28
CA TYR A 74 -1.57 -9.77 -1.64
C TYR A 74 -0.98 -8.70 -2.57
N ARG A 75 -1.43 -7.46 -2.46
CA ARG A 75 -0.91 -6.31 -3.23
C ARG A 75 0.55 -6.01 -2.88
N ALA A 76 0.89 -5.98 -1.59
CA ALA A 76 2.27 -5.82 -1.16
C ALA A 76 3.14 -6.98 -1.67
N PHE A 77 2.69 -8.23 -1.49
CA PHE A 77 3.39 -9.41 -1.98
C PHE A 77 3.67 -9.31 -3.48
N GLN A 78 2.71 -8.89 -4.28
CA GLN A 78 2.90 -8.71 -5.72
C GLN A 78 3.91 -7.61 -6.05
N LEU A 79 3.90 -6.50 -5.30
CA LEU A 79 4.87 -5.42 -5.49
C LEU A 79 6.32 -5.81 -5.16
N TYR A 80 6.52 -6.76 -4.24
CA TYR A 80 7.85 -7.20 -3.83
C TYR A 80 8.31 -8.46 -4.58
N MET A 81 7.48 -9.50 -4.63
CA MET A 81 7.88 -10.80 -5.18
C MET A 81 7.92 -10.82 -6.69
N LEU A 82 6.96 -10.17 -7.37
CA LEU A 82 6.92 -10.18 -8.83
C LEU A 82 8.18 -9.56 -9.48
N PRO A 83 8.67 -8.37 -9.06
CA PRO A 83 9.88 -7.79 -9.65
C PRO A 83 11.15 -8.57 -9.26
N LEU A 84 11.22 -9.11 -8.04
CA LEU A 84 12.32 -9.98 -7.62
C LEU A 84 12.41 -11.23 -8.50
N LEU A 85 11.30 -11.93 -8.71
CA LEU A 85 11.27 -13.11 -9.58
C LEU A 85 11.61 -12.76 -11.03
N ALA A 86 11.13 -11.63 -11.54
CA ALA A 86 11.43 -11.17 -12.89
C ALA A 86 12.93 -10.83 -13.07
N LEU A 87 13.59 -10.28 -12.05
CA LEU A 87 15.03 -10.01 -12.06
C LEU A 87 15.83 -11.32 -12.26
N PHE A 88 15.54 -12.33 -11.43
CA PHE A 88 16.22 -13.63 -11.52
C PHE A 88 15.89 -14.36 -12.82
N ALA A 89 14.63 -14.35 -13.24
CA ALA A 89 14.21 -14.95 -14.50
C ALA A 89 14.89 -14.28 -15.70
N GLY A 90 14.99 -12.94 -15.72
CA GLY A 90 15.69 -12.19 -16.77
C GLY A 90 17.17 -12.56 -16.83
N GLY A 91 17.86 -12.60 -15.69
CA GLY A 91 19.27 -13.03 -15.63
C GLY A 91 19.48 -14.48 -16.09
N MET A 92 18.60 -15.40 -15.68
CA MET A 92 18.66 -16.81 -16.08
C MET A 92 18.41 -16.98 -17.59
N LEU A 93 17.44 -16.26 -18.15
CA LEU A 93 17.20 -16.23 -19.60
C LEU A 93 18.41 -15.67 -20.35
N GLY A 94 19.02 -14.60 -19.85
CA GLY A 94 20.25 -14.05 -20.40
C GLY A 94 21.39 -15.07 -20.37
N ASN A 95 21.51 -15.86 -19.31
CA ASN A 95 22.54 -16.90 -19.18
C ASN A 95 22.29 -18.07 -20.15
N MET A 96 21.04 -18.49 -20.35
CA MET A 96 20.69 -19.55 -21.31
C MET A 96 20.90 -19.12 -22.76
N LEU A 97 20.58 -17.87 -23.11
CA LEU A 97 20.71 -17.35 -24.48
C LEU A 97 22.15 -16.93 -24.81
N TYR A 98 22.84 -16.29 -23.85
CA TYR A 98 24.15 -15.69 -24.02
C TYR A 98 25.07 -15.99 -22.81
N PRO A 99 25.50 -17.26 -22.63
CA PRO A 99 26.26 -17.70 -21.46
C PRO A 99 27.64 -17.03 -21.35
N ALA A 100 28.27 -16.68 -22.48
CA ALA A 100 29.60 -16.07 -22.53
C ALA A 100 29.60 -14.53 -22.35
N LEU A 101 28.42 -13.89 -22.32
CA LEU A 101 28.28 -12.43 -22.27
C LEU A 101 27.59 -12.02 -20.96
N GLU A 102 28.39 -11.83 -19.91
CA GLU A 102 27.91 -11.40 -18.59
C GLU A 102 27.12 -10.08 -18.66
N GLY A 103 27.56 -9.14 -19.52
CA GLY A 103 26.87 -7.86 -19.71
C GLY A 103 25.43 -8.00 -20.21
N VAL A 104 25.15 -9.00 -21.06
CA VAL A 104 23.80 -9.25 -21.58
C VAL A 104 22.91 -9.86 -20.49
N GLN A 105 23.48 -10.70 -19.62
CA GLN A 105 22.78 -11.30 -18.47
C GLN A 105 22.31 -10.22 -17.50
N ILE A 106 23.21 -9.28 -17.18
CA ILE A 106 22.91 -8.14 -16.30
C ILE A 106 21.85 -7.24 -16.95
N LEU A 107 22.01 -6.90 -18.23
CA LEU A 107 21.03 -6.09 -18.96
C LEU A 107 19.63 -6.71 -18.96
N LEU A 108 19.52 -8.01 -19.28
CA LEU A 108 18.24 -8.71 -19.29
C LEU A 108 17.59 -8.78 -17.91
N ALA A 109 18.38 -8.97 -16.84
CA ALA A 109 17.88 -8.93 -15.48
C ALA A 109 17.24 -7.57 -15.16
N PHE A 110 17.96 -6.47 -15.42
CA PHE A 110 17.44 -5.11 -15.19
C PHE A 110 16.21 -4.81 -16.06
N VAL A 111 16.21 -5.19 -17.34
CA VAL A 111 15.05 -5.03 -18.22
C VAL A 111 13.84 -5.79 -17.66
N GLY A 112 14.02 -7.04 -17.22
CA GLY A 112 12.96 -7.83 -16.59
C GLY A 112 12.40 -7.19 -15.32
N PHE A 113 13.28 -6.66 -14.46
CA PHE A 113 12.90 -5.95 -13.24
C PHE A 113 12.08 -4.68 -13.54
N PHE A 114 12.57 -3.80 -14.42
CA PHE A 114 11.86 -2.56 -14.77
C PHE A 114 10.56 -2.82 -15.51
N ALA A 115 10.54 -3.81 -16.41
CA ALA A 115 9.31 -4.22 -17.09
C ALA A 115 8.27 -4.71 -16.06
N SER A 116 8.67 -5.54 -15.09
CA SER A 116 7.80 -6.05 -14.04
C SER A 116 7.25 -4.93 -13.14
N LEU A 117 8.07 -3.93 -12.78
CA LEU A 117 7.60 -2.76 -12.04
C LEU A 117 6.57 -1.93 -12.81
N LEU A 118 6.80 -1.71 -14.11
CA LEU A 118 5.84 -1.00 -14.97
C LEU A 118 4.52 -1.77 -15.11
N LEU A 119 4.60 -3.09 -15.29
CA LEU A 119 3.44 -3.97 -15.41
C LEU A 119 2.63 -3.98 -14.11
N THR A 120 3.32 -4.06 -12.97
CA THR A 120 2.69 -4.00 -11.65
C THR A 120 2.03 -2.64 -11.41
N LYS A 121 2.68 -1.52 -11.78
CA LYS A 121 2.08 -0.19 -11.71
C LYS A 121 0.82 -0.07 -12.57
N TYR A 122 0.74 -0.76 -13.70
CA TYR A 122 -0.42 -0.71 -14.59
C TYR A 122 -1.58 -1.58 -14.09
N PHE A 123 -1.28 -2.78 -13.57
CA PHE A 123 -2.29 -3.73 -13.07
C PHE A 123 -2.79 -3.39 -11.66
N VAL A 124 -1.92 -2.86 -10.81
CA VAL A 124 -2.22 -2.50 -9.42
C VAL A 124 -2.68 -1.05 -9.38
N LYS A 125 -3.91 -0.81 -9.85
CA LYS A 125 -4.67 0.42 -9.61
C LYS A 125 -5.59 0.26 -8.41
#